data_AF-A0A7J7Y8K0-F1
#
_entry.id   AF-A0A7J7Y8K0-F1
#
_cell.length_a   1.000
_cell.length_b   1.000
_cell.length_c   1.000
_cell.angle_alpha   90.00
_cell.angle_beta   90.00
_cell.angle_gamma   90.00
#
_symmetry.space_group_name_H-M   'P 1'
#
loop_
_entity.id
_entity.type
_entity.pdbx_description
1 polymer ?
#
loop_
_entity_poly.entity_id
_entity_poly.type
_entity_poly.pdbx_seq_one_letter_code
_entity_poly.pdbx_strand_id
1 'polypeptide(L)'
;MRKFAYCKVVLATSLIWVLLDMFLLLYFSECNKCDEKKERGLPAGDVLEPVQKPHEGPGEMGKPVVIPKEDQEKMKEMFKINQFNLMASEMIALNRSLPDVRLEG
;
A
#
# COMPACT_ATOMS: atom_id res chain seq x y z
N MET A 1 36.99 22.68 -37.25
CA MET A 1 35.90 21.72 -37.62
C MET A 1 35.62 20.69 -36.52
N ARG A 2 36.61 19.90 -36.04
CA ARG A 2 36.41 18.84 -35.04
C ARG A 2 35.79 19.28 -33.70
N LYS A 3 36.19 20.43 -33.13
CA LYS A 3 35.67 20.93 -31.83
C LYS A 3 34.16 21.20 -31.84
N PHE A 4 33.59 21.64 -32.96
CA PHE A 4 32.15 21.83 -33.11
C PHE A 4 31.37 20.51 -33.18
N ALA A 5 31.97 19.45 -33.73
CA ALA A 5 31.37 18.12 -33.74
C ALA A 5 31.33 17.52 -32.32
N TYR A 6 32.42 17.62 -31.55
CA TYR A 6 32.44 17.16 -30.16
C TYR A 6 31.44 17.93 -29.29
N CYS A 7 31.35 19.24 -29.44
CA CYS A 7 30.38 20.04 -28.69
C CYS A 7 28.94 19.61 -29.00
N LYS A 8 28.60 19.35 -30.26
CA LYS A 8 27.28 18.82 -30.66
C LYS A 8 27.01 17.43 -30.09
N VAL A 9 27.99 16.53 -30.10
CA VAL A 9 27.85 15.19 -29.54
C VAL A 9 27.63 15.25 -28.02
N VAL A 10 28.39 16.10 -27.32
CA VAL A 10 28.23 16.30 -25.87
C VAL A 10 26.86 16.88 -25.55
N LEU A 11 26.42 17.91 -26.27
CA LEU A 11 25.09 18.52 -26.06
C LEU A 11 23.94 17.55 -26.38
N ALA A 12 24.05 16.77 -27.46
CA ALA A 12 23.03 15.80 -27.83
C ALA A 12 22.93 14.65 -26.81
N THR A 13 24.07 14.12 -26.38
CA THR A 13 24.09 13.04 -25.38
C THR A 13 23.58 13.54 -24.02
N SER A 14 23.98 14.73 -23.57
CA SER A 14 23.46 15.30 -22.32
C SER A 14 21.94 15.53 -22.40
N LEU A 15 21.42 15.99 -23.54
CA LEU A 15 19.99 16.20 -23.73
C LEU A 15 19.22 14.87 -23.68
N ILE A 16 19.74 13.82 -24.33
CA ILE A 16 19.13 12.48 -24.29
C ILE A 16 19.10 11.94 -22.86
N TRP A 17 20.20 12.06 -22.10
CA TRP A 17 20.25 11.60 -20.71
C TRP A 17 19.27 12.34 -19.81
N VAL A 18 19.13 13.67 -19.97
CA VAL A 18 18.14 14.46 -19.23
C VAL A 18 16.71 14.05 -19.58
N LEU A 19 16.41 13.80 -20.86
CA LEU A 19 15.08 13.36 -21.29
C LEU A 19 14.76 11.94 -20.79
N LEU A 20 15.73 11.02 -20.79
CA LEU A 20 15.57 9.68 -20.22
C LEU A 20 15.30 9.74 -18.72
N ASP A 21 16.05 10.56 -17.97
CA ASP A 21 15.85 10.74 -16.54
C ASP A 21 14.48 11.35 -16.24
N MET A 22 14.08 12.41 -16.95
CA MET A 22 12.73 13.00 -16.81
C MET A 22 11.63 11.99 -17.13
N PHE A 23 11.79 11.18 -18.19
CA PHE A 23 10.81 10.16 -18.55
C PHE A 23 10.74 9.03 -17.52
N LEU A 24 11.88 8.61 -16.99
CA LEU A 24 11.98 7.62 -15.92
C LEU A 24 11.32 8.13 -14.63
N LEU A 25 11.58 9.38 -14.26
CA LEU A 25 10.96 10.03 -13.11
C LEU A 25 9.46 10.21 -13.30
N LEU A 26 8.99 10.58 -14.49
CA LEU A 26 7.55 10.65 -14.79
C LEU A 26 6.90 9.28 -14.76
N TYR A 27 7.57 8.25 -15.27
CA TYR A 27 7.10 6.87 -15.19
C TYR A 27 6.96 6.40 -13.73
N PHE A 28 7.96 6.67 -12.88
CA PHE A 28 7.89 6.39 -11.44
C PHE A 28 6.89 7.30 -10.70
N SER A 29 6.72 8.55 -11.15
CA SER A 29 5.71 9.47 -10.58
C SER A 29 4.29 9.04 -10.95
N GLU A 30 4.09 8.43 -12.12
CA GLU A 30 2.81 7.81 -12.48
C GLU A 30 2.55 6.52 -11.66
N CYS A 31 3.60 5.84 -11.14
CA CYS A 31 3.42 4.84 -10.07
C CYS A 31 3.01 5.47 -8.72
N ASN A 32 3.12 6.79 -8.54
CA ASN A 32 2.63 7.50 -7.36
C ASN A 32 1.09 7.71 -7.38
N LYS A 33 0.41 7.39 -8.49
CA LYS A 33 -1.08 7.38 -8.57
C LYS A 33 -1.74 6.13 -8.00
N CYS A 34 -0.97 5.16 -7.48
CA CYS A 34 -1.55 4.00 -6.81
C CYS A 34 -2.17 4.31 -5.42
N ASP A 35 -2.09 5.57 -4.95
CA ASP A 35 -2.68 6.02 -3.68
C ASP A 35 -4.15 6.52 -3.79
N GLU A 36 -4.81 6.39 -4.94
CA GLU A 36 -6.14 6.99 -5.20
C GLU A 36 -7.34 6.06 -4.93
N LYS A 37 -7.24 5.00 -4.11
CA LYS A 37 -8.43 4.18 -3.74
C LYS A 37 -8.44 3.67 -2.31
N LYS A 38 -8.81 4.54 -1.37
CA LYS A 38 -9.86 4.25 -0.37
C LYS A 38 -10.30 5.58 0.24
N GLU A 39 -11.43 6.07 -0.25
CA GLU A 39 -12.21 7.13 0.38
C GLU A 39 -12.28 6.91 1.89
N ARG A 40 -11.51 7.68 2.65
CA ARG A 40 -11.67 7.84 4.11
C ARG A 40 -12.87 8.75 4.40
N GLY A 41 -14.00 8.45 3.76
CA GLY A 41 -15.28 9.06 4.04
C GLY A 41 -16.09 8.09 4.87
N LEU A 42 -15.96 8.16 6.20
CA LEU A 42 -16.98 7.63 7.09
C LEU A 42 -18.28 8.38 6.78
N PRO A 43 -19.42 7.70 6.49
CA PRO A 43 -20.70 8.38 6.62
C PRO A 43 -20.84 8.79 8.09
N ALA A 44 -20.97 10.09 8.33
CA ALA A 44 -21.40 10.62 9.61
C ALA A 44 -22.84 10.14 9.86
N GLY A 45 -22.95 8.95 10.45
CA GLY A 45 -24.21 8.31 10.79
C GLY A 45 -24.20 7.96 12.25
N ASP A 46 -24.85 8.82 13.03
CA ASP A 46 -25.61 8.55 14.24
C ASP A 46 -25.01 7.59 15.28
N VAL A 47 -24.74 8.16 16.45
CA VAL A 47 -24.52 7.46 17.71
C VAL A 47 -25.67 6.45 17.92
N LEU A 48 -25.39 5.18 17.69
CA LEU A 48 -26.22 4.06 18.13
C LEU A 48 -25.32 3.12 18.93
N GLU A 49 -25.54 3.12 20.24
CA GLU A 49 -25.36 2.05 21.24
C GLU A 49 -24.37 0.91 20.90
N PRO A 50 -23.43 0.54 21.80
CA PRO A 50 -22.53 -0.58 21.59
C PRO A 50 -23.30 -1.90 21.69
N VAL A 51 -23.98 -2.28 20.61
CA VAL A 51 -24.49 -3.64 20.45
C VAL A 51 -23.26 -4.53 20.27
N GLN A 52 -22.80 -5.14 21.37
CA GLN A 52 -21.86 -6.26 21.34
C GLN A 52 -22.53 -7.45 20.62
N LYS A 53 -22.68 -7.37 19.30
CA LYS A 53 -22.83 -8.57 18.49
C LYS A 53 -21.53 -9.38 18.67
N PRO A 54 -21.57 -10.72 18.72
CA PRO A 54 -20.36 -11.51 18.59
C PRO A 54 -19.70 -11.07 17.29
N HIS A 55 -18.59 -10.35 17.40
CA HIS A 55 -17.80 -9.95 16.25
C HIS A 55 -17.12 -11.22 15.76
N GLU A 56 -17.81 -12.00 14.94
CA GLU A 56 -17.20 -13.08 14.17
C GLU A 56 -16.64 -12.47 12.89
N GLY A 57 -15.36 -12.13 12.94
CA GLY A 57 -14.64 -11.52 11.83
C GLY A 57 -13.22 -12.07 11.69
N PRO A 58 -12.58 -11.86 10.53
CA PRO A 58 -11.17 -12.20 10.36
C PRO A 58 -10.30 -11.53 11.43
N GLY A 59 -9.46 -12.30 12.13
CA GLY A 59 -8.55 -11.76 13.15
C GLY A 59 -9.15 -11.57 14.55
N GLU A 60 -10.44 -11.87 14.74
CA GLU A 60 -11.10 -11.78 16.04
C GLU A 60 -10.60 -12.85 17.01
N MET A 61 -10.47 -12.47 18.29
CA MET A 61 -9.84 -13.29 19.32
C MET A 61 -8.43 -13.79 18.94
N GLY A 62 -7.74 -13.07 18.04
CA GLY A 62 -6.41 -13.45 17.56
C GLY A 62 -6.40 -14.64 16.59
N LYS A 63 -7.54 -15.04 16.03
CA LYS A 63 -7.60 -16.10 15.01
C LYS A 63 -6.83 -15.70 13.74
N PRO A 64 -6.19 -16.65 13.04
CA PRO A 64 -5.47 -16.35 11.80
C PRO A 64 -6.42 -15.86 10.70
N VAL A 65 -5.96 -14.89 9.91
CA VAL A 65 -6.68 -14.40 8.71
C VAL A 65 -6.26 -15.24 7.51
N VAL A 66 -7.22 -15.89 6.86
CA VAL A 66 -7.00 -16.69 5.65
C VAL A 66 -7.37 -15.86 4.43
N ILE A 67 -6.38 -15.64 3.55
CA ILE A 67 -6.58 -14.89 2.31
C ILE A 67 -6.87 -15.90 1.17
N PRO A 68 -7.95 -15.69 0.39
CA PRO A 68 -8.29 -16.56 -0.74
C PRO A 68 -7.15 -16.59 -1.78
N LYS A 69 -7.08 -17.68 -2.56
CA LYS A 69 -5.93 -17.92 -3.47
C LYS A 69 -5.84 -16.90 -4.59
N GLU A 70 -7.00 -16.41 -5.00
CA GLU A 70 -7.21 -15.41 -6.04
C GLU A 70 -6.52 -14.09 -5.68
N ASP A 71 -6.41 -13.78 -4.38
CA ASP A 71 -5.87 -12.52 -3.87
C ASP A 71 -4.39 -12.61 -3.42
N GLN A 72 -3.76 -13.78 -3.56
CA GLN A 72 -2.39 -14.01 -3.10
C GLN A 72 -1.35 -13.16 -3.85
N GLU A 73 -1.59 -12.85 -5.12
CA GLU A 73 -0.70 -11.97 -5.90
C GLU A 73 -0.76 -10.54 -5.37
N LYS A 74 -1.98 -10.03 -5.16
CA LYS A 74 -2.21 -8.70 -4.58
C LYS A 74 -1.62 -8.59 -3.17
N MET A 75 -1.74 -9.64 -2.35
CA MET A 75 -1.11 -9.72 -1.04
C MET A 75 0.41 -9.54 -1.12
N LYS A 76 1.08 -10.21 -2.07
CA LYS A 76 2.54 -10.10 -2.27
C LYS A 76 2.96 -8.70 -2.72
N GLU A 77 2.15 -8.06 -3.55
CA GLU A 77 2.41 -6.67 -3.97
C GLU A 77 2.26 -5.71 -2.78
N MET A 78 1.18 -5.81 -2.02
CA MET A 78 0.95 -4.99 -0.84
C MET A 78 2.00 -5.20 0.26
N PHE A 79 2.58 -6.40 0.36
CA PHE A 79 3.67 -6.68 1.30
C PHE A 79 4.90 -5.79 1.04
N LYS A 80 5.16 -5.41 -0.23
CA LYS A 80 6.33 -4.58 -0.57
C LYS A 80 6.24 -3.17 0.01
N ILE A 81 5.03 -2.67 0.25
CA ILE A 81 4.79 -1.31 0.75
C ILE A 81 5.28 -1.17 2.19
N ASN A 82 4.82 -2.08 3.07
CA ASN A 82 5.04 -1.94 4.52
C ASN A 82 5.80 -3.11 5.16
N GLN A 83 6.28 -4.09 4.38
CA GLN A 83 6.98 -5.29 4.87
C GLN A 83 6.16 -6.14 5.87
N PHE A 84 4.83 -5.97 5.86
CA PHE A 84 3.86 -6.84 6.53
C PHE A 84 2.66 -7.09 5.62
N ASN A 85 1.82 -8.06 5.97
CA ASN A 85 0.63 -8.38 5.19
C ASN A 85 -0.45 -7.30 5.39
N LEU A 86 -0.34 -6.22 4.63
CA LEU A 86 -1.27 -5.10 4.65
C LEU A 86 -2.69 -5.54 4.27
N MET A 87 -2.80 -6.49 3.34
CA MET A 87 -4.10 -7.04 2.93
C MET A 87 -4.82 -7.72 4.10
N ALA A 88 -4.10 -8.52 4.90
CA ALA A 88 -4.67 -9.10 6.12
C ALA A 88 -5.06 -8.02 7.13
N SER A 89 -4.22 -7.00 7.32
CA SER A 89 -4.50 -5.91 8.26
C SER A 89 -5.78 -5.13 7.89
N GLU A 90 -6.06 -4.94 6.61
CA GLU A 90 -7.29 -4.28 6.16
C GLU A 90 -8.56 -5.10 6.37
N MET A 91 -8.45 -6.44 6.45
CA MET A 91 -9.59 -7.33 6.74
C MET A 91 -9.92 -7.39 8.24
N ILE A 92 -8.95 -7.06 9.09
CA ILE A 92 -9.09 -7.13 10.54
C ILE A 92 -9.87 -5.91 11.04
N ALA A 93 -10.83 -6.13 11.94
CA ALA A 93 -11.57 -5.05 12.58
C ALA A 93 -10.64 -4.14 13.42
N LEU A 94 -10.83 -2.82 13.33
CA LEU A 94 -10.06 -1.85 14.12
C LEU A 94 -10.24 -2.07 15.64
N ASN A 95 -11.43 -2.48 16.05
CA ASN A 95 -11.80 -2.71 17.45
C ASN A 95 -11.88 -4.21 17.78
N ARG A 96 -10.98 -5.03 17.23
CA ARG A 96 -10.98 -6.48 17.49
C ARG A 96 -10.65 -6.81 18.94
N SER A 97 -11.14 -7.96 19.37
CA SER A 97 -10.87 -8.53 20.68
C SER A 97 -9.65 -9.48 20.68
N LEU A 98 -9.03 -9.67 21.86
CA LEU A 98 -7.96 -10.63 22.09
C LEU A 98 -8.22 -11.42 23.38
N PRO A 99 -7.83 -12.71 23.44
CA PRO A 99 -7.84 -13.47 24.68
C PRO A 99 -6.80 -12.91 25.65
N ASP A 100 -7.15 -12.85 26.93
CA ASP A 100 -6.19 -12.51 27.99
C ASP A 100 -5.26 -13.70 28.23
N VAL A 101 -3.95 -13.47 28.14
CA VAL A 101 -2.90 -14.49 28.31
C VAL A 101 -2.07 -14.24 29.56
N ARG A 102 -2.44 -13.26 30.39
CA ARG A 102 -1.74 -12.93 31.63
C ARG A 102 -1.95 -14.04 32.67
N LEU A 103 -0.94 -14.28 33.50
CA LEU A 103 -1.02 -15.24 34.60
C LEU A 103 -1.85 -14.63 35.74
N GLU A 104 -2.80 -15.39 36.29
CA GLU A 104 -3.48 -15.03 37.53
C GLU A 104 -2.48 -15.13 38.69
N GLY A 105 -2.40 -14.07 39.50
CA GLY A 105 -1.50 -13.97 40.66
C GLY A 105 -2.04 -14.58 41.93
#